data_AF-A0A645GLR2-F1
#
_entry.id   AF-A0A645GLR2-F1
#
_cell.length_a   1.000
_cell.length_b   1.000
_cell.length_c   1.000
_cell.angle_alpha   90.00
_cell.angle_beta   90.00
_cell.angle_gamma   90.00
#
_symmetry.space_group_name_H-M   'P 1'
#
loop_
_entity.id
_entity.type
_entity.pdbx_description
1 polymer ?
#
loop_
_entity_poly.entity_id
_entity_poly.type
_entity_poly.pdbx_seq_one_letter_code
_entity_poly.pdbx_strand_id
1 'polypeptide(L)'
;MEKASISKISNKTLTSMLNNSIELLVEDFIKIVLSDFSSAKKIIGIALKQKQAEKVRNKYEENGLHIPPFMISSITSICNLKCKGCYDRLKTHSCSPELSEEEWSGIFLHARDLGISFILIAGGEPLAKDKVIKECMKFPEIIFPYLQTEC
;
A
#
# COMPACT_ATOMS: atom_id res chain seq x y z
N MET A 1 37.81 -10.12 -7.88
CA MET A 1 37.50 -10.45 -6.48
C MET A 1 36.03 -10.12 -6.25
N GLU A 2 35.26 -11.15 -5.86
CA GLU A 2 33.88 -11.16 -5.33
C GLU A 2 32.74 -10.50 -6.12
N LYS A 3 32.23 -11.22 -7.14
CA LYS A 3 30.85 -11.08 -7.67
C LYS A 3 30.05 -12.37 -7.40
N ALA A 4 29.93 -12.74 -6.14
CA ALA A 4 28.99 -13.75 -5.64
C ALA A 4 28.33 -13.07 -4.42
N SER A 5 27.02 -12.84 -4.31
CA SER A 5 25.97 -13.86 -4.19
C SER A 5 24.58 -13.19 -4.06
N ILE A 6 24.17 -12.30 -4.97
CA ILE A 6 22.88 -11.55 -4.84
C ILE A 6 21.71 -12.25 -5.58
N SER A 7 21.88 -13.48 -6.09
CA SER A 7 20.91 -14.09 -7.03
C SER A 7 20.01 -15.22 -6.50
N LYS A 8 19.88 -15.44 -5.17
CA LYS A 8 18.93 -16.45 -4.63
C LYS A 8 18.26 -16.04 -3.32
N ILE A 9 17.62 -14.88 -3.27
CA ILE A 9 16.66 -14.61 -2.20
C ILE A 9 15.31 -15.19 -2.64
N SER A 10 14.86 -16.24 -1.96
CA SER A 10 13.56 -16.87 -2.22
C SER A 10 12.42 -15.90 -1.86
N ASN A 11 11.35 -15.86 -2.67
CA ASN A 11 10.16 -15.05 -2.37
C ASN A 11 9.62 -15.33 -0.96
N LYS A 12 9.73 -16.57 -0.48
CA LYS A 12 9.35 -16.97 0.89
C LYS A 12 10.18 -16.26 1.97
N THR A 13 11.47 -16.02 1.70
CA THR A 13 12.37 -15.29 2.59
C THR A 13 12.02 -13.80 2.59
N LEU A 14 11.73 -13.21 1.44
CA LEU A 14 11.27 -11.82 1.33
C LEU A 14 9.96 -11.61 2.11
N THR A 15 9.00 -12.51 1.93
CA THR A 15 7.73 -12.48 2.66
C THR A 15 7.94 -12.59 4.18
N SER A 16 8.81 -13.50 4.63
CA SER A 16 9.13 -13.62 6.06
C SER A 16 9.79 -12.38 6.63
N MET A 17 10.70 -11.74 5.89
CA MET A 17 11.35 -10.50 6.32
C MET A 17 10.34 -9.35 6.41
N LEU A 18 9.46 -9.21 5.41
CA LEU A 18 8.42 -8.19 5.41
C LEU A 18 7.42 -8.40 6.55
N ASN A 19 7.02 -9.64 6.82
CA ASN A 19 6.11 -9.95 7.93
C ASN A 19 6.73 -9.59 9.28
N ASN A 20 8.01 -9.91 9.50
CA ASN A 20 8.71 -9.54 10.73
C ASN A 20 8.83 -8.01 10.88
N SER A 21 9.08 -7.28 9.78
CA SER A 21 9.09 -5.81 9.82
C SER A 21 7.70 -5.23 10.14
N ILE A 22 6.64 -5.84 9.62
CA ILE A 22 5.26 -5.45 9.95
C ILE A 22 4.96 -5.73 11.43
N GLU A 23 5.36 -6.88 11.98
CA GLU A 23 5.20 -7.18 13.41
C GLU A 23 5.88 -6.14 14.29
N LEU A 24 7.14 -5.78 13.99
CA LEU A 24 7.87 -4.77 14.75
C LEU A 24 7.18 -3.39 14.70
N LEU A 25 6.70 -2.98 13.52
CA LEU A 25 5.94 -1.74 13.37
C LEU A 25 4.63 -1.78 14.17
N VAL A 26 3.94 -2.93 14.19
CA VAL A 26 2.70 -3.12 14.94
C VAL A 26 2.97 -3.11 16.44
N GLU A 27 4.04 -3.73 16.93
CA GLU A 27 4.42 -3.70 18.35
C GLU A 27 4.74 -2.28 18.83
N ASP A 28 5.50 -1.52 18.05
CA ASP A 28 5.82 -0.13 18.38
C ASP A 28 4.57 0.75 18.35
N PHE A 29 3.67 0.52 17.39
CA PHE A 29 2.39 1.20 17.33
C PHE A 29 1.47 0.83 18.51
N ILE A 30 1.44 -0.45 18.93
CA ILE A 30 0.69 -0.91 20.10
C ILE A 30 1.26 -0.28 21.38
N LYS A 31 2.59 -0.21 21.56
CA LYS A 31 3.22 0.47 22.71
C LYS A 31 2.86 1.94 22.77
N ILE A 32 2.88 2.65 21.63
CA ILE A 32 2.48 4.06 21.54
C ILE A 32 0.99 4.23 21.88
N VAL A 33 0.15 3.27 21.49
CA VAL A 33 -1.30 3.38 21.65
C VAL A 33 -1.80 2.86 23.00
N LEU A 34 -1.06 1.99 23.70
CA LEU A 34 -1.36 1.60 25.08
C LEU A 34 -1.28 2.77 26.08
N SER A 35 -0.71 3.90 25.66
CA SER A 35 -0.76 5.19 26.37
C SER A 35 -2.12 5.93 26.23
N ASP A 36 -3.02 5.49 25.34
CA ASP A 36 -4.33 6.09 25.07
C ASP A 36 -5.44 5.02 24.87
N PHE A 37 -6.19 4.73 25.93
CA PHE A 37 -7.26 3.72 25.94
C PHE A 37 -8.40 4.00 24.93
N SER A 38 -8.58 5.26 24.51
CA SER A 38 -9.57 5.65 23.50
C SER A 38 -9.23 5.10 22.11
N SER A 39 -7.94 5.04 21.79
CA SER A 39 -7.42 4.58 20.50
C SER A 39 -7.38 3.05 20.39
N ALA A 40 -7.35 2.33 21.51
CA ALA A 40 -7.34 0.85 21.54
C ALA A 40 -8.53 0.20 20.82
N LYS A 41 -9.75 0.74 20.97
CA LYS A 41 -10.96 0.22 20.29
C LYS A 41 -10.85 0.34 18.77
N LYS A 42 -10.28 1.44 18.27
CA LYS A 42 -10.09 1.68 16.83
C LYS A 42 -9.07 0.71 16.25
N ILE A 43 -7.98 0.46 16.97
CA ILE A 43 -6.95 -0.49 16.55
C ILE A 43 -7.49 -1.91 16.50
N ILE A 44 -8.24 -2.35 17.52
CA ILE A 44 -8.88 -3.66 17.49
C ILE A 44 -9.78 -3.78 16.26
N GLY A 45 -10.56 -2.75 15.95
CA GLY A 45 -11.37 -2.70 14.73
C GLY A 45 -10.54 -2.88 13.45
N ILE A 46 -9.40 -2.18 13.35
CA ILE A 46 -8.48 -2.31 12.21
C ILE A 46 -7.90 -3.73 12.13
N ALA A 47 -7.41 -4.28 13.25
CA ALA A 47 -6.84 -5.62 13.31
C ALA A 47 -7.84 -6.71 12.87
N LEU A 48 -9.10 -6.59 13.28
CA LEU A 48 -10.17 -7.50 12.84
C LEU A 48 -10.41 -7.43 11.34
N LYS A 49 -10.40 -6.22 10.75
CA LYS A 49 -10.52 -6.03 9.30
C LYS A 49 -9.34 -6.62 8.54
N GLN A 50 -8.12 -6.45 9.04
CA GLN A 50 -6.91 -7.05 8.46
C GLN A 50 -6.98 -8.59 8.45
N LYS A 51 -7.44 -9.18 9.56
CA LYS A 51 -7.67 -10.63 9.65
C LYS A 51 -8.76 -11.11 8.70
N GLN A 52 -9.80 -10.31 8.47
CA GLN A 52 -10.83 -10.64 7.49
C GLN A 52 -10.29 -10.62 6.06
N ALA A 53 -9.48 -9.61 5.70
CA ALA A 53 -8.82 -9.53 4.41
C ALA A 53 -7.87 -10.71 4.18
N GLU A 54 -7.14 -11.14 5.22
CA GLU A 54 -6.30 -12.35 5.18
C GLU A 54 -7.11 -13.61 4.85
N LYS A 55 -8.27 -13.81 5.48
CA LYS A 55 -9.14 -14.96 5.18
C LYS A 55 -9.59 -14.97 3.72
N VAL A 56 -9.89 -13.81 3.15
CA VAL A 56 -10.27 -13.68 1.73
C VAL A 56 -9.09 -14.10 0.85
N ARG A 57 -7.89 -13.59 1.11
CA ARG A 57 -6.67 -13.97 0.37
C ARG A 57 -6.35 -15.46 0.48
N ASN A 58 -6.48 -16.06 1.67
CA ASN A 58 -6.24 -17.50 1.87
C ASN A 58 -7.21 -18.36 1.04
N LYS A 59 -8.47 -17.94 0.90
CA LYS A 59 -9.43 -18.62 0.02
C LYS A 59 -9.01 -18.56 -1.45
N TYR A 60 -8.44 -17.46 -1.92
CA TYR A 60 -7.90 -17.38 -3.28
C TYR A 60 -6.66 -18.27 -3.44
N GLU A 61 -5.78 -18.31 -2.43
CA GLU A 61 -4.58 -19.15 -2.42
C GLU A 61 -4.94 -20.64 -2.52
N GLU A 62 -5.97 -21.10 -1.78
CA GLU A 62 -6.49 -22.47 -1.86
C GLU A 62 -6.99 -22.84 -3.26
N ASN A 63 -7.48 -21.86 -4.04
CA ASN A 63 -7.91 -22.03 -5.41
C ASN A 63 -6.75 -21.85 -6.43
N GLY A 64 -5.50 -21.75 -5.95
CA GLY A 64 -4.31 -21.61 -6.78
C GLY A 64 -4.05 -20.20 -7.31
N LEU A 65 -4.75 -19.18 -6.78
CA LEU A 65 -4.55 -17.79 -7.17
C LEU A 65 -3.93 -16.99 -6.02
N HIS A 66 -2.67 -16.59 -6.20
CA HIS A 66 -1.99 -15.76 -5.22
C HIS A 66 -2.44 -14.29 -5.31
N ILE A 67 -2.97 -13.76 -4.20
CA ILE A 67 -3.34 -12.35 -4.07
C ILE A 67 -2.42 -11.67 -3.03
N PRO A 68 -1.66 -10.63 -3.41
CA PRO A 68 -0.81 -9.93 -2.46
C PRO A 68 -1.65 -9.10 -1.46
N PRO A 69 -1.19 -8.91 -0.21
CA PRO A 69 -1.85 -8.03 0.74
C PRO A 69 -1.61 -6.53 0.45
N PHE A 70 -0.67 -6.23 -0.46
CA PHE A 70 -0.10 -4.91 -0.71
C PHE A 70 -0.23 -4.51 -2.19
N MET A 71 -0.55 -3.24 -2.44
CA MET A 71 -0.58 -2.64 -3.78
C MET A 71 0.01 -1.22 -3.75
N ILE A 72 0.71 -0.81 -4.82
CA ILE A 72 1.13 0.58 -5.01
C ILE A 72 0.24 1.21 -6.08
N SER A 73 -0.36 2.35 -5.76
CA SER A 73 -1.22 3.11 -6.67
C SER A 73 -0.58 4.45 -7.00
N SER A 74 -0.03 4.58 -8.21
CA SER A 74 0.52 5.84 -8.71
C SER A 74 -0.61 6.70 -9.29
N ILE A 75 -1.16 7.62 -8.50
CA ILE A 75 -2.43 8.29 -8.81
C ILE A 75 -2.30 9.53 -9.71
N THR A 76 -1.09 10.09 -9.83
CA THR A 76 -0.82 11.23 -10.70
C THR A 76 0.65 11.29 -11.11
N SER A 77 0.91 11.83 -12.31
CA SER A 77 2.27 12.20 -12.75
C SER A 77 2.53 13.71 -12.61
N ILE A 78 1.55 14.48 -12.16
CA ILE A 78 1.70 15.92 -11.94
C ILE A 78 2.57 16.13 -10.70
N CYS A 79 3.66 16.88 -10.85
CA CYS A 79 4.57 17.23 -9.77
C CYS A 79 5.12 18.64 -10.00
N ASN A 80 5.18 19.46 -8.96
CA ASN A 80 5.80 20.79 -8.97
C ASN A 80 7.33 20.74 -8.73
N LEU A 81 7.86 19.58 -8.37
CA LEU A 81 9.28 19.38 -8.05
C LEU A 81 10.08 18.80 -9.24
N LYS A 82 11.41 18.88 -9.14
CA LYS A 82 12.35 18.39 -10.16
C LYS A 82 13.45 17.51 -9.56
N CYS A 83 13.05 16.48 -8.80
CA CYS A 83 14.01 15.62 -8.10
C CYS A 83 14.98 14.93 -9.08
N LYS A 84 16.28 14.93 -8.75
CA LYS A 84 17.35 14.34 -9.60
C LYS A 84 17.18 12.83 -9.83
N GLY A 85 16.55 12.13 -8.88
CA GLY A 85 16.29 10.69 -8.95
C GLY A 85 14.89 10.31 -9.44
N CYS A 86 14.11 11.23 -10.00
CA CYS A 86 12.75 10.93 -10.44
C CYS A 86 12.75 10.03 -11.68
N TYR A 87 12.35 8.77 -11.51
CA TYR A 87 12.23 7.80 -12.62
C TYR A 87 11.15 8.20 -13.63
N ASP A 88 10.10 8.88 -13.17
CA ASP A 88 8.97 9.29 -14.02
C ASP A 88 9.37 10.37 -15.03
N ARG A 89 10.33 11.24 -14.65
CA ARG A 89 10.92 12.24 -15.55
C ARG A 89 11.74 11.63 -16.69
N LEU A 90 12.28 10.42 -16.50
CA LEU A 90 13.05 9.71 -17.52
C LEU A 90 12.14 8.97 -18.53
N LYS A 91 10.83 8.90 -18.26
CA LYS A 91 9.87 8.30 -19.21
C LYS A 91 9.64 9.27 -20.37
N THR A 92 9.94 8.80 -21.58
CA THR A 92 9.66 9.48 -22.86
C THR A 92 8.26 9.22 -23.40
N HIS A 93 7.42 8.47 -22.68
CA HIS A 93 6.09 8.10 -23.14
C HIS A 93 5.08 9.23 -22.93
N SER A 94 4.26 9.45 -23.95
CA SER A 94 3.06 10.31 -23.92
C SER A 94 2.24 9.98 -22.67
N CYS A 95 1.94 10.99 -21.85
CA CYS A 95 1.05 10.85 -20.71
C CYS A 95 -0.26 10.21 -21.18
N SER A 96 -0.47 8.95 -20.81
CA SER A 96 -1.79 8.34 -20.85
C SER A 96 -2.74 9.17 -19.99
N PRO A 97 -4.01 9.31 -20.37
CA PRO A 97 -4.98 10.03 -19.55
C PRO A 97 -4.97 9.45 -18.13
N GLU A 98 -4.92 10.34 -17.13
CA GLU A 98 -5.04 9.94 -15.73
C GLU A 98 -6.43 9.37 -15.48
N LEU A 99 -6.51 8.37 -14.61
CA LEU A 99 -7.79 7.80 -14.19
C LEU A 99 -8.61 8.85 -13.43
N SER A 100 -9.92 8.81 -13.65
CA SER A 100 -10.93 9.54 -12.89
C SER A 100 -11.01 9.05 -11.44
N GLU A 101 -11.68 9.83 -10.60
CA GLU A 101 -11.89 9.50 -9.20
C GLU A 101 -12.77 8.26 -9.06
N GLU A 102 -13.78 8.12 -9.93
CA GLU A 102 -14.67 6.97 -9.98
C GLU A 102 -13.94 5.68 -10.38
N GLU A 103 -13.01 5.78 -11.33
CA GLU A 103 -12.15 4.64 -11.71
C GLU A 103 -11.25 4.21 -10.56
N TRP A 104 -10.63 5.15 -9.83
CA TRP A 104 -9.85 4.83 -8.63
C TRP A 104 -10.71 4.21 -7.52
N SER A 105 -11.91 4.74 -7.30
CA SER A 105 -12.87 4.17 -6.35
C SER A 105 -13.21 2.72 -6.70
N GLY A 106 -13.44 2.43 -7.98
CA GLY A 106 -13.65 1.07 -8.49
C GLY A 106 -12.44 0.16 -8.28
N ILE A 107 -11.22 0.66 -8.50
CA ILE A 107 -9.98 -0.09 -8.24
C ILE A 107 -9.86 -0.43 -6.75
N PHE A 108 -10.12 0.52 -5.85
CA PHE A 108 -10.07 0.29 -4.41
C PHE A 108 -11.14 -0.69 -3.94
N LEU A 109 -12.33 -0.64 -4.54
CA LEU A 109 -13.39 -1.61 -4.31
C LEU A 109 -12.96 -3.02 -4.71
N HIS A 110 -12.41 -3.20 -5.91
CA HIS A 110 -11.90 -4.49 -6.36
C HIS A 110 -10.75 -4.98 -5.48
N ALA A 111 -9.84 -4.08 -5.09
CA ALA A 111 -8.73 -4.41 -4.20
C ALA A 111 -9.23 -4.93 -2.86
N ARG A 112 -10.21 -4.25 -2.24
CA ARG A 112 -10.87 -4.70 -1.01
C ARG A 112 -11.47 -6.10 -1.17
N ASP A 113 -12.20 -6.35 -2.25
CA ASP A 113 -12.91 -7.61 -2.48
C ASP A 113 -11.97 -8.79 -2.74
N LEU A 114 -10.78 -8.51 -3.27
CA LEU A 114 -9.68 -9.48 -3.36
C LEU A 114 -8.97 -9.68 -2.02
N GLY A 115 -9.25 -8.84 -1.03
CA GLY A 115 -8.60 -8.85 0.27
C GLY A 115 -7.27 -8.11 0.26
N ILE A 116 -6.97 -7.22 -0.68
CA ILE A 116 -5.84 -6.29 -0.54
C ILE A 116 -6.19 -5.28 0.55
N SER A 117 -5.32 -5.13 1.55
CA SER A 117 -5.62 -4.35 2.76
C SER A 117 -4.60 -3.26 3.07
N PHE A 118 -3.59 -3.11 2.21
CA PHE A 118 -2.58 -2.05 2.28
C PHE A 118 -2.31 -1.49 0.88
N ILE A 119 -2.64 -0.23 0.66
CA ILE A 119 -2.46 0.42 -0.65
C ILE A 119 -1.60 1.66 -0.47
N LEU A 120 -0.34 1.60 -0.91
CA LEU A 120 0.56 2.73 -0.92
C LEU A 120 0.15 3.70 -2.03
N ILE A 121 -0.32 4.88 -1.63
CA ILE A 121 -0.61 5.98 -2.56
C ILE A 121 0.72 6.66 -2.91
N ALA A 122 1.06 6.61 -4.20
CA ALA A 122 2.27 7.18 -4.77
C ALA A 122 1.91 8.07 -5.97
N GLY A 123 2.90 8.73 -6.56
CA GLY A 123 2.74 9.60 -7.72
C GLY A 123 3.75 10.74 -7.70
N GLY A 124 3.54 11.73 -8.55
CA GLY A 124 4.29 12.98 -8.55
C GLY A 124 4.07 13.77 -7.27
N GLU A 125 2.92 14.41 -7.16
CA GLU A 125 2.41 15.02 -5.92
C GLU A 125 1.04 14.42 -5.58
N PRO A 126 0.98 13.31 -4.80
CA PRO A 126 -0.26 12.61 -4.54
C PRO A 126 -1.33 13.47 -3.87
N LEU A 127 -0.93 14.44 -3.03
CA LEU A 127 -1.88 15.32 -2.34
C LEU A 127 -2.52 16.36 -3.27
N ALA A 128 -2.00 16.55 -4.49
CA ALA A 128 -2.65 17.37 -5.51
C ALA A 128 -3.97 16.76 -6.01
N LYS A 129 -4.20 15.46 -5.81
CA LYS A 129 -5.43 14.75 -6.14
C LYS A 129 -6.33 14.57 -4.91
N ASP A 130 -6.71 15.67 -4.28
CA ASP A 130 -7.51 15.69 -3.04
C ASP A 130 -8.78 14.83 -3.11
N LYS A 131 -9.42 14.77 -4.27
CA LYS A 131 -10.63 13.98 -4.47
C LYS A 131 -10.37 12.47 -4.51
N VAL A 132 -9.26 12.01 -5.08
CA VAL A 132 -8.87 10.59 -4.99
C VAL A 132 -8.56 10.22 -3.54
N ILE A 133 -7.95 11.12 -2.77
CA ILE A 133 -7.74 10.91 -1.32
C ILE A 133 -9.07 10.80 -0.57
N LYS A 134 -10.10 11.58 -0.95
CA LYS A 134 -11.45 11.44 -0.38
C LYS A 134 -12.07 10.08 -0.69
N GLU A 135 -11.81 9.52 -1.87
CA GLU A 135 -12.26 8.16 -2.22
C GLU A 135 -11.65 7.09 -1.30
N CYS A 136 -10.37 7.23 -0.92
CA CYS A 136 -9.72 6.31 0.03
C CYS A 136 -10.47 6.21 1.37
N MET A 137 -11.11 7.31 1.83
CA MET A 137 -11.84 7.33 3.10
C MET A 137 -13.08 6.42 3.10
N LYS A 138 -13.58 6.00 1.93
CA LYS A 138 -14.71 5.07 1.80
C LYS A 138 -14.34 3.63 2.17
N PHE A 139 -13.05 3.32 2.28
CA PHE A 139 -12.54 1.96 2.51
C PHE A 139 -11.76 1.87 3.84
N PRO A 140 -12.44 1.94 5.00
CA PRO A 140 -11.79 1.97 6.31
C PRO A 140 -11.15 0.63 6.73
N GLU A 141 -11.19 -0.38 5.89
CA GLU A 141 -10.50 -1.68 6.00
C GLU A 141 -9.15 -1.71 5.29
N ILE A 142 -8.90 -0.75 4.41
CA ILE A 142 -7.63 -0.59 3.71
C ILE A 142 -6.81 0.49 4.41
N ILE A 143 -5.53 0.21 4.64
CA ILE A 143 -4.56 1.19 5.12
C ILE A 143 -3.97 1.89 3.89
N PHE A 144 -4.08 3.22 3.84
CA PHE A 144 -3.54 4.05 2.77
C PHE A 144 -2.41 4.94 3.28
N PRO A 145 -1.17 4.43 3.38
CA PRO A 145 -0.03 5.33 3.52
C PRO A 145 0.13 6.10 2.21
N TYR A 146 0.45 7.38 2.31
CA TYR A 146 0.89 8.18 1.19
C TYR A 146 2.39 8.39 1.30
N LEU A 147 3.09 8.27 0.17
CA LEU A 147 4.51 8.60 0.09
C LEU A 147 4.66 9.86 -0.75
N GLN A 148 5.07 10.95 -0.09
CA GLN A 148 5.56 12.14 -0.76
C GLN A 148 7.08 12.08 -0.72
N THR A 149 7.73 12.02 -1.89
CA THR A 149 9.18 12.17 -1.94
C THR A 149 9.50 13.65 -1.93
N GLU A 150 9.80 14.18 -0.75
CA GLU A 150 10.43 15.49 -0.64
C GLU A 150 11.84 15.40 -1.27
N CYS A 151 12.16 16.30 -2.20
CA CYS A 151 13.56 16.60 -2.49
C CYS A 151 14.04 17.67 -1.47
#